data_AF-A0A832IVZ6-F1
#
_entry.id   AF-A0A832IVZ6-F1
#
_cell.length_a   1.000
_cell.length_b   1.000
_cell.length_c   1.000
_cell.angle_alpha   90.00
_cell.angle_beta   90.00
_cell.angle_gamma   90.00
#
_symmetry.space_group_name_H-M   'P 1'
#
loop_
_entity.id
_entity.type
_entity.pdbx_description
1 polymer ?
#
loop_
_entity_poly.entity_id
_entity_poly.type
_entity_poly.pdbx_seq_one_letter_code
_entity_poly.pdbx_strand_id
1 'polypeptide(L)'
;MNIAFIPVRCGSKSIPFKNIKEFCGKPLVYWNLEALQNSENIDEIYVATDCDEIKEVVDSFGFSKVTVYDRSPDNANDTASTEAVMIEFIEKQDFKDNDFFLLVQATSPLTQTKDFDRAIEKLNNENADSLLTCVRTKRFYW
;
A
#
# COMPACT_ATOMS: atom_id res chain seq x y z
N MET A 1 14.60 -7.43 -2.24
CA MET A 1 14.00 -6.38 -1.39
C MET A 1 12.50 -6.53 -1.43
N ASN A 2 11.83 -6.23 -0.33
CA ASN A 2 10.39 -6.33 -0.18
C ASN A 2 9.84 -4.91 -0.04
N ILE A 3 9.27 -4.43 -1.15
CA ILE A 3 8.83 -3.04 -1.32
C ILE A 3 7.31 -3.01 -1.20
N ALA A 4 6.80 -2.37 -0.16
CA ALA A 4 5.38 -2.13 0.00
C ALA A 4 4.96 -0.85 -0.72
N PHE A 5 3.86 -0.92 -1.46
CA PHE A 5 3.35 0.18 -2.25
C PHE A 5 1.88 0.44 -1.94
N ILE A 6 1.57 1.63 -1.45
CA ILE A 6 0.24 2.03 -1.02
C ILE A 6 -0.24 3.20 -1.90
N PRO A 7 -1.12 2.97 -2.87
CA PRO A 7 -1.72 4.04 -3.66
C PRO A 7 -2.83 4.75 -2.88
N VAL A 8 -2.63 6.04 -2.65
CA VAL A 8 -3.48 6.91 -1.83
C VAL A 8 -3.83 8.17 -2.62
N ARG A 9 -4.84 8.08 -3.48
CA ARG A 9 -5.31 9.23 -4.27
C ARG A 9 -6.08 10.26 -3.43
N CYS A 10 -5.96 11.52 -3.79
CA CYS A 10 -6.72 12.64 -3.22
C CYS A 10 -8.24 12.46 -3.37
N GLY A 11 -8.67 12.19 -4.61
CA GLY A 11 -10.06 12.20 -5.06
C GLY A 11 -10.90 10.99 -4.64
N SER A 12 -11.02 10.71 -3.34
CA SER A 12 -11.94 9.67 -2.88
C SER A 12 -13.41 10.07 -3.09
N LYS A 13 -14.06 9.52 -4.13
CA LYS A 13 -15.45 9.85 -4.55
C LYS A 13 -16.49 9.79 -3.43
N SER A 14 -16.46 8.74 -2.61
CA SER A 14 -17.51 8.50 -1.61
C SER A 14 -17.25 9.25 -0.30
N ILE A 15 -15.99 9.37 0.10
CA ILE A 15 -15.57 10.02 1.35
C ILE A 15 -14.37 10.89 0.98
N PRO A 16 -14.53 12.22 0.90
CA PRO A 16 -13.40 13.12 0.66
C PRO A 16 -12.29 12.87 1.68
N PHE A 17 -11.03 12.83 1.22
CA PHE A 17 -9.84 12.60 2.05
C PHE A 17 -9.92 11.32 2.91
N LYS A 18 -10.64 10.29 2.44
CA LYS A 18 -10.86 9.02 3.16
C LYS A 18 -9.61 8.47 3.83
N ASN A 19 -8.47 8.50 3.14
CA ASN A 19 -7.24 7.85 3.59
C ASN A 19 -6.54 8.59 4.72
N ILE A 20 -6.78 9.90 4.88
CA ILE A 20 -6.28 10.70 6.01
C ILE A 20 -7.36 10.99 7.06
N LYS A 21 -8.60 10.57 6.81
CA LYS A 21 -9.69 10.72 7.76
C LYS A 21 -9.46 9.84 8.99
N GLU A 22 -9.85 10.37 10.15
CA GLU A 22 -9.75 9.65 11.42
C GLU A 22 -10.55 8.34 11.39
N PHE A 23 -9.86 7.26 11.77
CA PHE A 23 -10.38 5.92 11.94
C PHE A 23 -9.71 5.31 13.17
N CYS A 24 -10.48 5.06 14.22
CA CYS A 24 -9.97 4.54 15.50
C CYS A 24 -8.87 5.40 16.16
N GLY A 25 -8.95 6.73 16.03
CA GLY A 25 -8.01 7.67 16.67
C GLY A 25 -6.76 8.02 15.85
N LYS A 26 -6.61 7.43 14.64
CA LYS A 26 -5.52 7.73 13.70
C LYS A 26 -6.04 7.83 12.26
N PRO A 27 -5.34 8.50 11.34
CA PRO A 27 -5.71 8.50 9.92
C PRO A 27 -5.83 7.08 9.35
N LEU A 28 -6.77 6.81 8.44
CA LEU A 28 -7.01 5.45 7.92
C LEU A 28 -5.74 4.75 7.40
N VAL A 29 -4.90 5.47 6.63
CA VAL A 29 -3.65 4.94 6.06
C VAL A 29 -2.60 4.59 7.13
N TYR A 30 -2.67 5.22 8.30
CA TYR A 30 -1.72 5.04 9.39
C TYR A 30 -1.57 3.57 9.79
N TRP A 31 -2.70 2.84 9.87
CA TRP A 31 -2.71 1.47 10.37
C TRP A 31 -1.90 0.51 9.50
N ASN A 32 -1.99 0.64 8.17
CA ASN A 32 -1.18 -0.16 7.27
C ASN A 32 0.29 0.26 7.31
N LEU A 33 0.56 1.57 7.42
CA LEU A 33 1.94 2.07 7.52
C LEU A 33 2.63 1.61 8.79
N GLU A 34 1.95 1.67 9.93
CA GLU A 34 2.46 1.17 11.21
C GLU A 34 2.74 -0.34 11.14
N ALA A 35 1.81 -1.12 10.58
CA ALA A 35 1.97 -2.56 10.44
C ALA A 35 3.18 -2.94 9.57
N LEU A 36 3.39 -2.24 8.45
CA LEU A 36 4.53 -2.42 7.55
C LEU A 36 5.84 -1.91 8.17
N GLN A 37 5.83 -0.76 8.83
CA GLN A 37 6.98 -0.19 9.53
C GLN A 37 7.55 -1.17 10.55
N ASN A 38 6.67 -1.87 11.27
CA ASN A 38 7.02 -2.85 12.29
C ASN A 38 7.40 -4.23 11.72
N SER A 39 7.19 -4.50 10.43
CA SER A 39 7.58 -5.77 9.81
C SER A 39 9.08 -5.83 9.63
N GLU A 40 9.69 -6.94 10.04
CA GLU A 40 11.12 -7.21 9.82
C GLU A 40 11.43 -7.54 8.36
N ASN A 41 10.43 -8.06 7.64
CA ASN A 41 10.57 -8.48 6.26
C ASN A 41 10.25 -7.37 5.24
N ILE A 42 9.85 -6.17 5.66
CA ILE A 42 9.63 -5.04 4.74
C ILE A 42 10.85 -4.12 4.77
N ASP A 43 11.42 -3.86 3.59
CA ASP A 43 12.58 -2.99 3.44
C ASP A 43 12.16 -1.53 3.28
N GLU A 44 11.24 -1.27 2.35
CA GLU A 44 10.80 0.07 1.97
C GLU A 44 9.29 0.13 1.80
N ILE A 45 8.71 1.29 2.12
CA ILE A 45 7.29 1.57 2.02
C ILE A 45 7.10 2.85 1.22
N TYR A 46 6.38 2.76 0.11
CA TYR A 46 6.04 3.90 -0.72
C TYR A 46 4.56 4.23 -0.62
N VAL A 47 4.26 5.48 -0.28
CA VAL A 47 2.89 6.01 -0.34
C VAL A 47 2.76 6.86 -1.59
N ALA A 48 2.06 6.35 -2.59
CA ALA A 48 1.84 7.06 -3.84
C ALA A 48 0.64 7.99 -3.74
N THR A 49 0.86 9.31 -3.80
CA THR A 49 -0.20 10.31 -3.71
C THR A 49 0.02 11.48 -4.66
N ASP A 50 -1.07 12.18 -4.96
CA ASP A 50 -1.16 13.38 -5.80
C ASP A 50 -1.53 14.63 -4.98
N CYS A 51 -1.45 14.54 -3.65
CA CYS A 51 -1.97 15.56 -2.73
C CYS A 51 -0.99 15.92 -1.62
N ASP A 52 -0.68 17.21 -1.53
CA ASP A 52 0.21 17.76 -0.50
C ASP A 52 -0.33 17.54 0.92
N GLU A 53 -1.64 17.66 1.16
CA GLU A 53 -2.24 17.37 2.48
C GLU A 53 -2.00 15.91 2.90
N ILE A 54 -2.08 14.96 1.96
CA ILE A 54 -1.83 13.55 2.28
C ILE A 54 -0.34 13.33 2.57
N LYS A 55 0.53 13.97 1.78
CA LYS A 55 1.98 13.94 1.97
C LYS A 55 2.38 14.46 3.36
N GLU A 56 1.91 15.65 3.72
CA GLU A 56 2.17 16.26 5.03
C GLU A 56 1.70 15.36 6.19
N VAL A 57 0.52 14.76 6.07
CA VAL A 57 0.00 13.84 7.10
C VAL A 57 0.88 12.59 7.20
N VAL A 58 1.26 11.98 6.09
CA VAL A 58 2.09 10.76 6.08
C VAL A 58 3.48 11.04 6.65
N ASP A 59 4.12 12.14 6.22
CA ASP A 59 5.43 12.55 6.69
C ASP A 59 5.42 12.86 8.20
N SER A 60 4.30 13.38 8.73
CA SER A 60 4.15 13.67 10.16
C SER A 60 4.20 12.43 11.07
N PHE A 61 4.04 11.22 10.52
CA PHE A 61 4.09 9.99 11.31
C PHE A 61 5.51 9.61 11.76
N GLY A 62 6.55 10.11 11.07
CA GLY A 62 7.95 9.85 11.42
C GLY A 62 8.39 8.40 11.22
N PHE A 63 7.75 7.66 10.32
CA PHE A 63 8.10 6.27 10.02
C PHE A 63 9.33 6.20 9.10
N SER A 64 10.39 5.54 9.58
CA SER A 64 11.70 5.54 8.91
C SER A 64 11.74 4.77 7.59
N LYS A 65 10.82 3.83 7.37
CA LYS A 65 10.74 3.04 6.12
C LYS A 65 9.81 3.68 5.09
N VAL A 66 9.10 4.76 5.46
CA VAL A 66 8.05 5.36 4.64
C VAL A 66 8.60 6.52 3.84
N THR A 67 8.40 6.46 2.53
CA THR A 67 8.71 7.53 1.58
C THR A 67 7.45 7.85 0.79
N VAL A 68 7.12 9.14 0.65
CA VAL A 68 6.03 9.56 -0.23
C VAL A 68 6.52 9.59 -1.68
N TYR A 69 5.76 8.97 -2.57
CA TYR A 69 5.97 9.00 -4.02
C TYR A 69 4.94 9.93 -4.65
N ASP A 70 5.43 11.01 -5.28
CA ASP A 70 4.58 11.96 -6.01
C ASP A 70 4.10 11.29 -7.31
N ARG A 71 2.82 10.90 -7.33
CA ARG A 71 2.16 10.24 -8.47
C ARG A 71 1.95 11.23 -9.61
N SER A 72 2.14 10.79 -10.86
CA SER A 72 1.79 11.60 -12.03
C SER A 72 0.29 11.99 -12.04
N PRO A 73 -0.05 13.24 -12.40
CA PRO A 73 -1.44 13.66 -12.61
C PRO A 73 -2.21 12.77 -13.60
N ASP A 74 -1.53 12.22 -14.61
CA ASP A 74 -2.13 11.32 -15.61
C ASP A 74 -2.67 10.03 -14.99
N ASN A 75 -2.07 9.61 -13.88
CA ASN A 75 -2.53 8.48 -13.10
C ASN A 75 -3.40 8.91 -11.91
N ALA A 76 -3.47 10.19 -11.53
CA ALA A 76 -4.23 10.63 -10.36
C ALA A 76 -5.77 10.69 -10.57
N ASN A 77 -6.26 10.49 -11.80
CA ASN A 77 -7.67 10.63 -12.13
C ASN A 77 -8.55 9.42 -11.73
N ASP A 78 -9.87 9.60 -11.84
CA ASP A 78 -10.88 8.61 -11.49
C ASP A 78 -10.92 7.37 -12.39
N THR A 79 -10.31 7.44 -13.58
CA THR A 79 -10.28 6.36 -14.57
C THR A 79 -8.97 5.58 -14.55
N ALA A 80 -7.94 6.13 -13.91
CA ALA A 80 -6.65 5.49 -13.79
C ALA A 80 -6.75 4.26 -12.86
N SER A 81 -6.29 3.13 -13.37
CA SER A 81 -6.24 1.89 -12.61
C SER A 81 -5.17 1.98 -11.51
N THR A 82 -5.31 1.13 -10.50
CA THR A 82 -4.23 0.88 -9.54
C THR A 82 -2.99 0.34 -10.23
N GLU A 83 -3.17 -0.47 -11.27
CA GLU A 83 -2.09 -1.01 -12.09
C GLU A 83 -1.27 0.10 -12.79
N ALA A 84 -1.91 1.12 -13.34
CA ALA A 84 -1.20 2.19 -14.06
C ALA A 84 -0.19 2.94 -13.18
N VAL A 85 -0.51 3.17 -11.90
CA VAL A 85 0.43 3.79 -10.96
C VAL A 85 1.50 2.84 -10.46
N MET A 86 1.19 1.54 -10.37
CA MET A 86 2.22 0.54 -10.07
C MET A 86 3.26 0.49 -11.19
N ILE A 87 2.82 0.44 -12.45
CA ILE A 87 3.71 0.45 -13.62
C ILE A 87 4.54 1.73 -13.65
N GLU A 88 3.91 2.89 -13.48
CA GLU A 88 4.61 4.18 -13.44
C GLU A 88 5.72 4.21 -12.37
N PHE A 89 5.45 3.64 -11.20
CA PHE A 89 6.44 3.54 -10.13
C PHE A 89 7.55 2.55 -10.48
N ILE A 90 7.19 1.34 -10.93
CA ILE A 90 8.13 0.25 -11.24
C ILE A 90 9.10 0.67 -12.35
N GLU A 91 8.63 1.33 -13.40
CA GLU A 91 9.47 1.79 -14.52
C GLU A 91 10.51 2.85 -14.13
N LYS A 92 10.31 3.54 -13.01
CA LYS A 92 11.22 4.58 -12.50
C LYS A 92 12.22 4.06 -11.46
N GLN A 93 12.07 2.82 -11.02
CA GLN A 93 12.93 2.20 -10.00
C GLN A 93 13.77 1.07 -10.60
N ASP A 94 14.91 0.79 -9.98
CA ASP A 94 15.81 -0.29 -10.38
C ASP A 94 15.46 -1.59 -9.63
N PHE A 95 14.33 -2.19 -10.00
CA PHE A 95 13.89 -3.47 -9.43
C PHE A 95 14.74 -4.64 -9.95
N LYS A 96 15.13 -5.54 -9.04
CA LYS A 96 15.79 -6.80 -9.37
C LYS A 96 14.76 -7.92 -9.49
N ASP A 97 15.09 -8.96 -10.24
CA ASP A 97 14.20 -10.12 -10.46
C ASP A 97 13.76 -10.83 -9.16
N ASN A 98 14.56 -10.72 -8.09
CA ASN A 98 14.27 -11.32 -6.78
C ASN A 98 13.61 -10.33 -5.79
N ASP A 99 13.20 -9.15 -6.25
CA ASP A 99 12.49 -8.18 -5.41
C ASP A 99 10.99 -8.49 -5.41
N PHE A 100 10.36 -8.42 -4.24
CA PHE A 100 8.92 -8.52 -4.12
C PHE A 100 8.30 -7.13 -4.05
N PHE A 101 7.28 -6.93 -4.88
CA PHE A 101 6.46 -5.72 -4.90
C PHE A 101 5.07 -6.00 -4.31
N LEU A 102 4.75 -5.37 -3.18
CA LEU A 102 3.55 -5.62 -2.42
C LEU A 102 2.56 -4.47 -2.59
N LEU A 103 1.48 -4.69 -3.34
CA LEU A 103 0.36 -3.75 -3.38
C LEU A 103 -0.45 -3.82 -2.08
N VAL A 104 -0.50 -2.73 -1.32
CA VAL A 104 -1.24 -2.64 -0.06
C VAL A 104 -2.36 -1.61 -0.17
N GLN A 105 -3.59 -2.02 0.12
CA GLN A 105 -4.76 -1.15 0.06
C GLN A 105 -5.04 -0.55 1.45
N ALA A 106 -4.96 0.78 1.58
CA ALA A 106 -5.28 1.50 2.82
C ALA A 106 -6.71 1.23 3.35
N THR A 107 -7.60 0.73 2.50
CA THR A 107 -8.97 0.32 2.86
C THR A 107 -9.05 -1.03 3.57
N SER A 108 -7.92 -1.68 3.83
CA SER A 108 -7.79 -2.88 4.65
C SER A 108 -6.97 -2.56 5.92
N PRO A 109 -7.45 -1.66 6.81
CA PRO A 109 -6.66 -1.13 7.93
C PRO A 109 -6.42 -2.16 9.04
N LEU A 110 -7.07 -3.32 8.99
CA LEU A 110 -6.92 -4.38 10.00
C LEU A 110 -5.85 -5.41 9.65
N THR A 111 -5.17 -5.27 8.50
CA THR A 111 -4.02 -6.12 8.15
C THR A 111 -2.86 -5.82 9.11
N GLN A 112 -2.37 -6.85 9.79
CA GLN A 112 -1.38 -6.72 10.85
C GLN A 112 0.03 -7.05 10.34
N THR A 113 1.06 -6.64 11.08
CA THR A 113 2.48 -6.95 10.78
C THR A 113 2.71 -8.43 10.47
N LYS A 114 2.19 -9.33 11.32
CA LYS A 114 2.28 -10.79 11.14
C LYS A 114 1.69 -11.29 9.82
N ASP A 115 0.71 -10.59 9.25
CA ASP A 115 0.06 -11.00 8.01
C ASP A 115 0.98 -10.70 6.82
N PHE A 116 1.69 -9.58 6.85
CA PHE A 116 2.74 -9.25 5.88
C PHE A 116 3.93 -10.20 5.97
N ASP A 117 4.44 -10.43 7.18
CA ASP A 117 5.57 -11.35 7.41
C ASP A 117 5.24 -12.76 6.91
N ARG A 118 4.07 -13.30 7.28
CA ARG A 118 3.61 -14.61 6.82
C ARG A 118 3.44 -14.66 5.30
N ALA A 119 2.97 -13.60 4.67
CA ALA A 119 2.81 -13.56 3.22
C ALA A 119 4.16 -13.67 2.50
N ILE A 120 5.17 -12.94 2.98
CA ILE A 120 6.53 -12.98 2.43
C ILE A 120 7.19 -14.33 2.69
N GLU A 121 7.08 -14.87 3.91
CA GLU A 121 7.56 -16.23 4.23
C GLU A 121 6.92 -17.28 3.31
N LYS A 122 5.62 -17.19 3.07
CA LYS A 122 4.90 -18.12 2.20
C LYS A 122 5.35 -18.03 0.74
N LEU A 123 5.51 -16.81 0.21
CA LEU A 123 6.04 -16.59 -1.14
C LEU A 123 7.41 -17.25 -1.32
N ASN A 124 8.31 -17.02 -0.37
CA ASN A 124 9.67 -17.60 -0.38
C ASN A 124 9.65 -19.12 -0.26
N ASN A 125 8.90 -19.67 0.70
CA ASN A 125 8.86 -21.11 0.96
C ASN A 125 8.25 -21.91 -0.20
N GLU A 126 7.28 -21.33 -0.90
CA GLU A 126 6.62 -21.98 -2.05
C GLU A 126 7.31 -21.67 -3.38
N ASN A 127 8.35 -20.82 -3.36
CA ASN A 127 9.03 -20.32 -4.57
C ASN A 127 8.00 -19.84 -5.61
N ALA A 128 7.04 -19.03 -5.15
CA ALA A 128 5.90 -18.57 -5.94
C ALA A 128 6.14 -17.15 -6.49
N ASP A 129 5.61 -16.87 -7.68
CA ASP A 129 5.75 -15.57 -8.32
C ASP A 129 4.79 -14.51 -7.75
N SER A 130 3.65 -14.94 -7.18
CA SER A 130 2.62 -14.02 -6.66
C SER A 130 1.76 -14.63 -5.56
N LEU A 131 1.18 -13.76 -4.72
CA LEU A 131 0.28 -14.13 -3.63
C LEU A 131 -0.82 -13.07 -3.49
N LEU A 132 -2.05 -13.51 -3.22
CA LEU A 132 -3.21 -12.65 -2.96
C LEU A 132 -3.85 -12.99 -1.62
N THR A 133 -4.22 -11.96 -0.85
CA THR A 133 -5.00 -12.15 0.39
C THR A 133 -6.48 -12.36 0.07
N CYS A 134 -7.07 -13.35 0.73
CA CYS A 134 -8.47 -13.74 0.51
C CYS A 134 -9.17 -13.98 1.84
N VAL A 135 -10.48 -13.78 1.87
CA VAL A 135 -11.34 -14.15 3.00
C VAL A 135 -12.28 -15.28 2.60
N ARG A 136 -12.56 -16.19 3.53
CA ARG A 136 -13.54 -17.25 3.29
C ARG A 136 -14.94 -16.62 3.23
N THR A 137 -15.54 -16.62 2.05
CA THR A 137 -16.93 -16.19 1.86
C THR A 137 -17.86 -17.41 1.79
N LYS A 138 -18.98 -17.35 2.50
CA LYS A 138 -20.11 -18.26 2.34
C LYS A 138 -21.30 -17.44 1.87
N ARG A 139 -21.37 -17.19 0.57
CA ARG A 139 -22.53 -16.60 -0.09
C ARG A 139 -23.01 -17.56 -1.15
N PHE A 140 -24.31 -17.59 -1.36
CA PHE A 140 -24.85 -18.25 -2.53
C PHE A 140 -24.74 -17.28 -3.70
N TYR A 141 -23.93 -17.65 -4.68
CA TYR A 141 -23.82 -16.97 -5.95
C TYR A 141 -24.73 -17.74 -6.92
N TRP A 142 -26.02 -17.44 -6.91
CA TRP A 142 -26.99 -17.93 -7.89
C TRP A 142 -27.40 -16.78 -8.81
#